data_AF-A0A453GWY8-F1
#
_entry.id   AF-A0A453GWY8-F1
#
_cell.length_a   1.000
_cell.length_b   1.000
_cell.length_c   1.000
_cell.angle_alpha   90.00
_cell.angle_beta   90.00
_cell.angle_gamma   90.00
#
_symmetry.space_group_name_H-M   'P 1'
#
loop_
_entity.id
_entity.type
_entity.pdbx_description
1 polymer ?
#
loop_
_entity_poly.entity_id
_entity_poly.type
_entity_poly.pdbx_seq_one_letter_code
_entity_poly.pdbx_strand_id
1 'polypeptide(L)'
;ELKIGQRMMTISTVGVPNTISKLASHKLQSTLAVSLHAPNQRLRETIVPSAKAYPLEALMDDCKNYFLETGRRVSFEYTLLAGINDEKAHAEELAALLHACGGGYHVNLIPYNPVEGSEYKRPYRKAIQAFVDALESRKITVSVRQTRGLDANAACGQLRNEFQKNPLLESSPPSEPNQLLESSTPSEPSLVPA
;
A
#
# COMPACT_ATOMS: atom_id res chain seq x y z
N GLU A 1 -23.18 8.44 -12.41
CA GLU A 1 -22.61 7.26 -11.72
C GLU A 1 -21.44 6.68 -12.51
N LEU A 2 -20.32 6.43 -11.83
CA LEU A 2 -19.18 5.70 -12.41
C LEU A 2 -19.51 4.20 -12.30
N LYS A 3 -19.78 3.52 -13.43
CA LYS A 3 -20.19 2.11 -13.51
C LYS A 3 -19.03 1.13 -13.20
N ILE A 4 -18.36 1.30 -12.06
CA ILE A 4 -17.20 0.52 -11.64
C ILE A 4 -17.61 -0.42 -10.50
N GLY A 5 -17.70 -1.72 -10.79
CA GLY A 5 -18.00 -2.73 -9.78
C GLY A 5 -16.82 -2.94 -8.81
N GLN A 6 -17.12 -3.24 -7.55
CA GLN A 6 -16.11 -3.43 -6.50
C GLN A 6 -15.06 -4.50 -6.84
N ARG A 7 -15.43 -5.55 -7.58
CA ARG A 7 -14.50 -6.60 -8.03
C ARG A 7 -13.39 -6.08 -8.97
N MET A 8 -13.58 -4.90 -9.56
CA MET A 8 -12.56 -4.22 -10.37
C MET A 8 -11.64 -3.33 -9.53
N MET A 9 -11.89 -3.20 -8.23
CA MET A 9 -11.08 -2.42 -7.31
C MET A 9 -10.13 -3.33 -6.51
N THR A 10 -8.89 -2.89 -6.36
CA THR A 10 -7.89 -3.54 -5.50
C THR A 10 -7.45 -2.55 -4.44
N ILE A 11 -7.52 -2.95 -3.17
CA ILE A 11 -7.02 -2.19 -2.03
C ILE A 11 -5.66 -2.79 -1.68
N SER A 12 -4.59 -2.01 -1.82
CA SER A 12 -3.24 -2.43 -1.49
C SER A 12 -2.79 -1.85 -0.15
N THR A 13 -2.11 -2.64 0.67
CA THR A 13 -1.56 -2.20 1.97
C THR A 13 -0.16 -2.78 2.20
N VAL A 14 0.69 -2.06 2.93
CA VAL A 14 1.98 -2.57 3.43
C VAL A 14 1.85 -3.39 4.71
N GLY A 15 0.62 -3.51 5.24
CA GLY A 15 0.34 -4.18 6.51
C GLY A 15 0.38 -3.18 7.67
N VAL A 16 -0.71 -2.43 7.86
CA VAL A 16 -0.88 -1.56 9.03
C VAL A 16 -1.71 -2.33 10.06
N PRO A 17 -1.27 -2.45 11.33
CA PRO A 17 -2.01 -3.18 12.35
C PRO A 17 -3.48 -2.78 12.44
N ASN A 18 -4.38 -3.75 12.66
CA ASN A 18 -5.83 -3.59 12.80
C ASN A 18 -6.58 -3.10 11.54
N THR A 19 -5.90 -2.80 10.43
CA THR A 19 -6.57 -2.32 9.21
C THR A 19 -7.17 -3.43 8.37
N ILE A 20 -6.50 -4.59 8.29
CA ILE A 20 -6.95 -5.74 7.49
C ILE A 20 -8.21 -6.35 8.11
N SER A 21 -8.23 -6.56 9.44
CA SER A 21 -9.44 -7.02 10.15
C SER A 21 -10.61 -6.05 10.01
N LYS A 22 -10.35 -4.74 10.15
CA LYS A 22 -11.39 -3.72 9.89
C LYS A 22 -11.94 -3.81 8.47
N LEU A 23 -11.08 -4.02 7.48
CA LEU A 23 -11.49 -4.19 6.08
C LEU A 23 -12.34 -5.45 5.88
N ALA A 24 -11.99 -6.56 6.54
CA ALA A 24 -12.76 -7.80 6.51
C ALA A 24 -14.21 -7.61 6.98
N SER A 25 -14.39 -6.83 8.06
CA SER A 25 -15.71 -6.54 8.65
C SER A 25 -16.68 -5.86 7.69
N HIS A 26 -16.16 -5.10 6.71
CA HIS A 26 -16.95 -4.43 5.69
C HIS A 26 -17.44 -5.37 4.56
N LYS A 27 -16.93 -6.61 4.49
CA LYS A 27 -17.33 -7.63 3.50
C LYS A 27 -17.35 -7.13 2.05
N LEU A 28 -16.39 -6.25 1.72
CA LEU A 28 -16.27 -5.67 0.38
C LEU A 28 -15.93 -6.76 -0.65
N GLN A 29 -16.40 -6.56 -1.88
CA GLN A 29 -16.06 -7.46 -2.99
C GLN A 29 -14.75 -7.08 -3.70
N SER A 30 -14.02 -6.09 -3.19
CA SER A 30 -12.73 -5.61 -3.69
C SER A 30 -11.58 -6.54 -3.34
N THR A 31 -10.60 -6.71 -4.22
CA THR A 31 -9.41 -7.54 -3.95
C THR A 31 -8.51 -6.88 -2.90
N LEU A 32 -8.04 -7.66 -1.92
CA LEU A 32 -6.99 -7.22 -1.00
C LEU A 32 -5.63 -7.62 -1.56
N ALA A 33 -4.76 -6.63 -1.74
CA ALA A 33 -3.35 -6.82 -2.06
C ALA A 33 -2.48 -6.42 -0.86
N VAL A 34 -1.48 -7.24 -0.55
CA VAL A 34 -0.52 -7.01 0.53
C VAL A 34 0.87 -6.91 -0.05
N SER A 35 1.51 -5.76 0.11
CA SER A 35 2.91 -5.54 -0.25
C SER A 35 3.81 -6.31 0.71
N LEU A 36 4.17 -7.54 0.34
CA LEU A 36 4.94 -8.47 1.16
C LEU A 36 6.44 -8.29 0.93
N HIS A 37 6.87 -8.41 -0.32
CA HIS A 37 8.22 -8.14 -0.83
C HIS A 37 9.39 -8.92 -0.19
N ALA A 38 9.17 -9.71 0.86
CA ALA A 38 10.19 -10.53 1.49
C ALA A 38 9.56 -11.74 2.19
N PRO A 39 10.28 -12.88 2.29
CA PRO A 39 9.76 -14.08 2.93
C PRO A 39 10.05 -14.15 4.44
N ASN A 40 10.91 -13.27 4.95
CA ASN A 40 11.31 -13.22 6.36
C ASN A 40 11.38 -11.76 6.85
N GLN A 41 11.28 -11.59 8.18
CA GLN A 41 11.20 -10.26 8.81
C GLN A 41 12.43 -9.38 8.50
N ARG A 42 13.63 -9.94 8.58
CA ARG A 42 14.88 -9.19 8.37
C ARG A 42 14.94 -8.57 6.98
N LEU A 43 14.62 -9.36 5.95
CA LEU A 43 14.61 -8.89 4.58
C LEU A 43 13.45 -7.91 4.35
N ARG A 44 12.30 -8.14 4.98
CA ARG A 44 11.15 -7.24 4.93
C ARG A 44 11.48 -5.86 5.47
N GLU A 45 12.14 -5.77 6.62
CA GLU A 45 12.56 -4.49 7.21
C GLU A 45 13.59 -3.75 6.35
N THR A 46 14.42 -4.49 5.62
CA THR A 46 15.40 -3.90 4.69
C THR A 46 14.70 -3.27 3.49
N ILE A 47 13.71 -3.95 2.90
CA ILE A 47 13.02 -3.51 1.69
C ILE A 47 11.89 -2.52 2.00
N VAL A 48 11.20 -2.72 3.13
CA VAL A 48 10.08 -1.91 3.61
C VAL A 48 10.39 -1.46 5.04
N PRO A 49 11.13 -0.36 5.23
CA PRO A 49 11.56 0.08 6.56
C PRO A 49 10.41 0.32 7.55
N SER A 50 9.24 0.75 7.07
CA SER A 50 8.04 0.92 7.88
C SER A 50 7.47 -0.39 8.45
N ALA A 51 7.87 -1.55 7.92
CA ALA A 51 7.42 -2.86 8.39
C ALA A 51 8.02 -3.27 9.74
N LYS A 52 9.03 -2.57 10.25
CA LYS A 52 9.64 -2.87 11.57
C LYS A 52 8.62 -2.81 12.72
N ALA A 53 7.61 -1.95 12.60
CA ALA A 53 6.57 -1.79 13.61
C ALA A 53 5.54 -2.94 13.62
N TYR A 54 5.50 -3.78 12.57
CA TYR A 54 4.51 -4.83 12.44
C TYR A 54 5.15 -6.17 12.05
N PRO A 55 5.26 -7.13 12.99
CA PRO A 55 5.86 -8.43 12.73
C PRO A 55 5.18 -9.17 11.57
N LEU A 56 5.98 -9.79 10.72
CA LEU A 56 5.51 -10.54 9.56
C LEU A 56 4.54 -11.66 9.94
N GLU A 57 4.79 -12.37 11.04
CA GLU A 57 3.89 -13.41 11.54
C GLU A 57 2.48 -12.86 11.82
N ALA A 58 2.40 -11.73 12.55
CA ALA A 58 1.12 -11.07 12.82
C ALA A 58 0.41 -10.60 11.56
N LEU A 59 1.16 -10.11 10.55
CA LEU A 59 0.59 -9.79 9.25
C LEU A 59 0.01 -11.02 8.53
N MET A 60 0.72 -12.15 8.57
CA MET A 60 0.26 -13.38 7.94
C MET A 60 -1.00 -13.91 8.64
N ASP A 61 -1.10 -13.77 9.95
CA ASP A 61 -2.31 -14.11 10.72
C ASP A 61 -3.49 -13.21 10.36
N ASP A 62 -3.28 -11.90 10.24
CA ASP A 62 -4.31 -10.96 9.77
C ASP A 62 -4.81 -11.33 8.35
N CYS A 63 -3.90 -11.73 7.46
CA CYS A 63 -4.25 -12.16 6.11
C CYS A 63 -5.05 -13.47 6.11
N LYS A 64 -4.66 -14.43 6.96
CA LYS A 64 -5.38 -15.68 7.16
C LYS A 64 -6.79 -15.41 7.68
N ASN A 65 -6.92 -14.57 8.69
CA ASN A 65 -8.21 -14.20 9.27
C ASN A 65 -9.11 -13.48 8.25
N TYR A 66 -8.54 -12.59 7.43
CA TYR A 66 -9.28 -11.95 6.33
C TYR A 66 -9.86 -12.99 5.35
N PHE A 67 -9.08 -14.00 4.96
CA PHE A 67 -9.56 -15.07 4.08
C PHE A 67 -10.66 -15.90 4.77
N LEU A 68 -10.49 -16.27 6.04
CA LEU A 68 -11.48 -17.04 6.78
C LEU A 68 -12.81 -16.28 6.96
N GLU A 69 -12.76 -14.97 7.21
CA GLU A 69 -13.95 -14.15 7.42
C GLU A 69 -14.69 -13.82 6.12
N THR A 70 -13.96 -13.57 5.03
CA THR A 70 -14.54 -13.06 3.78
C THR A 70 -14.68 -14.12 2.68
N GLY A 71 -13.97 -15.25 2.80
CA GLY A 71 -13.79 -16.24 1.73
C GLY A 71 -13.01 -15.72 0.52
N ARG A 72 -12.45 -14.50 0.59
CA ARG A 72 -11.80 -13.85 -0.55
C ARG A 72 -10.29 -13.97 -0.50
N ARG A 73 -9.70 -14.30 -1.65
CA ARG A 73 -8.27 -14.48 -1.83
C ARG A 73 -7.48 -13.20 -1.56
N VAL A 74 -6.35 -13.32 -0.87
CA VAL A 74 -5.35 -12.26 -0.68
C VAL A 74 -4.30 -12.33 -1.81
N SER A 75 -3.99 -11.19 -2.46
CA SER A 75 -2.87 -11.10 -3.41
C SER A 75 -1.63 -10.61 -2.67
N PHE A 76 -0.57 -11.41 -2.61
CA PHE A 76 0.72 -10.98 -2.09
C PHE A 76 1.56 -10.40 -3.21
N GLU A 77 1.80 -9.09 -3.14
CA GLU A 77 2.65 -8.39 -4.08
C GLU A 77 4.12 -8.54 -3.65
N TYR A 78 4.97 -9.02 -4.57
CA TYR A 78 6.37 -9.30 -4.29
C TYR A 78 7.25 -8.67 -5.36
N THR A 79 7.84 -7.52 -5.04
CA THR A 79 8.79 -6.84 -5.93
C THR A 79 10.10 -7.61 -5.92
N LEU A 80 10.53 -8.13 -7.07
CA LEU A 80 11.81 -8.83 -7.19
C LEU A 80 12.93 -7.83 -7.47
N LEU A 81 13.93 -7.82 -6.61
CA LEU A 81 15.12 -6.97 -6.60
C LEU A 81 16.36 -7.86 -6.78
N ALA A 82 17.17 -7.55 -7.80
CA ALA A 82 18.28 -8.41 -8.18
C ALA A 82 19.32 -8.55 -7.07
N GLY A 83 19.63 -9.80 -6.68
CA GLY A 83 20.62 -10.13 -5.65
C GLY A 83 20.20 -9.77 -4.23
N ILE A 84 18.92 -9.46 -3.99
CA ILE A 84 18.41 -9.08 -2.68
C ILE A 84 17.33 -10.05 -2.21
N ASN A 85 16.32 -10.29 -3.05
CA ASN A 85 15.19 -11.14 -2.69
C ASN A 85 14.71 -12.02 -3.87
N ASP A 86 15.54 -12.22 -4.89
CA ASP A 86 15.21 -12.94 -6.13
C ASP A 86 15.88 -14.32 -6.27
N GLU A 87 16.62 -14.75 -5.25
CA GLU A 87 17.22 -16.08 -5.22
C GLU A 87 16.21 -17.21 -4.97
N LYS A 88 16.56 -18.42 -5.41
CA LYS A 88 15.74 -19.62 -5.22
C LYS A 88 15.39 -19.84 -3.74
N ALA A 89 16.36 -19.68 -2.83
CA ALA A 89 16.12 -19.86 -1.38
C ALA A 89 14.99 -18.96 -0.85
N HIS A 90 14.92 -17.71 -1.32
CA HIS A 90 13.84 -16.78 -0.95
C HIS A 90 12.46 -17.26 -1.45
N ALA A 91 12.38 -17.87 -2.63
CA ALA A 91 11.15 -18.47 -3.13
C ALA A 91 10.72 -19.67 -2.27
N GLU A 92 11.67 -20.47 -1.80
CA GLU A 92 11.41 -21.61 -0.93
C GLU A 92 10.90 -21.18 0.44
N GLU A 93 11.53 -20.16 1.05
CA GLU A 93 11.05 -19.54 2.29
C GLU A 93 9.67 -18.92 2.10
N LEU A 94 9.44 -18.21 0.99
CA LEU A 94 8.13 -17.61 0.67
C LEU A 94 7.05 -18.69 0.59
N ALA A 95 7.32 -19.79 -0.10
CA ALA A 95 6.38 -20.90 -0.19
C ALA A 95 6.07 -21.49 1.19
N ALA A 96 7.07 -21.69 2.04
CA ALA A 96 6.87 -22.18 3.40
C ALA A 96 5.99 -21.22 4.23
N LEU A 97 6.25 -19.92 4.17
CA LEU A 97 5.45 -18.88 4.83
C LEU A 97 3.98 -18.90 4.38
N LEU A 98 3.74 -19.02 3.07
CA LEU A 98 2.40 -19.05 2.51
C LEU A 98 1.65 -20.35 2.87
N HIS A 99 2.33 -21.49 2.87
CA HIS A 99 1.73 -22.76 3.33
C HIS A 99 1.31 -22.70 4.80
N ALA A 100 2.07 -22.02 5.66
CA ALA A 100 1.69 -21.82 7.06
C ALA A 100 0.41 -20.96 7.23
N CYS A 101 0.16 -20.03 6.31
CA CYS A 101 -1.09 -19.25 6.23
C CYS A 101 -2.29 -20.13 5.83
N GLY A 102 -2.04 -21.31 5.26
CA GLY A 102 -3.03 -22.30 4.84
C GLY A 102 -3.34 -22.19 3.35
N GLY A 103 -4.24 -21.29 2.97
CA GLY A 103 -4.70 -21.15 1.59
C GLY A 103 -5.33 -19.80 1.31
N GLY A 104 -5.94 -19.66 0.13
CA GLY A 104 -6.63 -18.42 -0.22
C GLY A 104 -5.67 -17.28 -0.54
N TYR A 105 -4.55 -17.57 -1.19
CA TYR A 105 -3.59 -16.56 -1.63
C TYR A 105 -3.18 -16.72 -3.09
N HIS A 106 -2.64 -15.64 -3.63
CA HIS A 106 -1.99 -15.58 -4.94
C HIS A 106 -0.73 -14.73 -4.81
N VAL A 107 0.37 -15.11 -5.45
CA VAL A 107 1.58 -14.29 -5.48
C VAL A 107 1.66 -13.54 -6.79
N ASN A 108 1.76 -12.21 -6.72
CA ASN A 108 2.05 -11.38 -7.87
C ASN A 108 3.52 -10.91 -7.81
N LEU A 109 4.37 -11.55 -8.62
CA LEU A 109 5.76 -11.16 -8.78
C LEU A 109 5.83 -9.90 -9.65
N ILE A 110 6.51 -8.88 -9.16
CA ILE A 110 6.71 -7.60 -9.85
C ILE A 110 8.21 -7.43 -10.07
N PRO A 111 8.74 -7.79 -11.24
CA PRO A 111 10.14 -7.52 -11.55
C PRO A 111 10.40 -6.01 -11.47
N TYR A 112 11.38 -5.61 -10.65
CA TYR A 112 11.65 -4.21 -10.39
C TYR A 112 11.93 -3.42 -11.68
N ASN A 113 11.36 -2.23 -11.78
CA ASN A 113 11.66 -1.28 -12.83
C ASN A 113 12.60 -0.22 -12.25
N PRO A 114 13.84 -0.09 -12.76
CA PRO A 114 14.80 0.89 -12.26
C PRO A 114 14.21 2.31 -12.25
N VAL A 115 14.51 3.04 -11.19
CA VAL A 115 14.25 4.49 -11.09
C VAL A 115 15.55 5.23 -10.91
N GLU A 116 15.61 6.45 -11.42
CA GLU A 116 16.79 7.30 -11.27
C GLU A 116 17.09 7.56 -9.78
N GLY A 117 18.34 7.26 -9.39
CA GLY A 117 18.84 7.40 -8.03
C GLY A 117 18.56 6.23 -7.09
N SER A 118 18.02 5.10 -7.57
CA SER A 118 17.94 3.87 -6.76
C SER A 118 19.13 2.95 -6.99
N GLU A 119 19.62 2.34 -5.92
CA GLU A 119 20.67 1.30 -5.97
C GLU A 119 20.11 -0.08 -6.38
N TYR A 120 18.79 -0.23 -6.38
CA TYR A 120 18.13 -1.48 -6.73
C TYR A 120 18.18 -1.75 -8.23
N LYS A 121 18.26 -3.04 -8.58
CA LYS A 121 18.38 -3.49 -9.96
C LYS A 121 17.26 -4.46 -10.33
N ARG A 122 16.91 -4.45 -11.61
CA ARG A 122 15.98 -5.42 -12.18
C ARG A 122 16.63 -6.81 -12.23
N PRO A 123 15.98 -7.86 -11.71
CA PRO A 123 16.45 -9.23 -11.87
C PRO A 123 16.58 -9.66 -13.33
N TYR A 124 17.54 -10.55 -13.61
CA TYR A 124 17.62 -11.20 -14.91
C TYR A 124 16.41 -12.11 -15.15
N ARG A 125 16.01 -12.26 -16.42
CA ARG A 125 14.88 -13.12 -16.81
C ARG A 125 15.01 -14.55 -16.26
N LYS A 126 16.23 -15.09 -16.24
CA LYS A 126 16.52 -16.43 -15.70
C LYS A 126 16.26 -16.53 -14.19
N ALA A 127 16.59 -15.49 -13.42
CA ALA A 127 16.32 -15.45 -11.98
C ALA A 127 14.81 -15.40 -11.72
N ILE A 128 14.09 -14.54 -12.46
CA ILE A 128 12.61 -14.45 -12.38
C ILE A 128 11.98 -15.81 -12.67
N GLN A 129 12.40 -16.48 -13.75
CA GLN A 129 11.86 -17.80 -14.11
C GLN A 129 12.19 -18.85 -13.04
N ALA A 130 13.43 -18.89 -12.53
CA ALA A 130 13.81 -19.82 -11.47
C ALA A 130 12.99 -19.59 -10.18
N PHE A 131 12.66 -18.33 -9.87
CA PHE A 131 11.79 -17.98 -8.74
C PHE A 131 10.35 -18.48 -8.96
N VAL A 132 9.80 -18.29 -10.18
CA VAL A 132 8.49 -18.82 -10.57
C VAL A 132 8.47 -20.34 -10.45
N ASP A 133 9.44 -21.04 -11.07
CA ASP A 133 9.53 -22.50 -11.06
C ASP A 133 9.63 -23.05 -9.62
N ALA A 134 10.37 -22.35 -8.75
CA ALA A 134 10.49 -22.70 -7.32
C ALA A 134 9.17 -22.55 -6.55
N LEU A 135 8.37 -21.53 -6.87
CA LEU A 135 7.04 -21.35 -6.28
C LEU A 135 6.03 -22.37 -6.83
N GLU A 136 6.00 -22.57 -8.15
CA GLU A 136 5.08 -23.49 -8.82
C GLU A 136 5.33 -24.96 -8.44
N SER A 137 6.59 -25.38 -8.36
CA SER A 137 6.95 -26.72 -7.89
C SER A 137 6.51 -26.98 -6.44
N ARG A 138 6.26 -25.91 -5.67
CA ARG A 138 5.71 -25.95 -4.31
C ARG A 138 4.22 -25.64 -4.26
N LYS A 139 3.53 -25.69 -5.40
CA LYS A 139 2.08 -25.50 -5.56
C LYS A 139 1.58 -24.10 -5.17
N ILE A 140 2.43 -23.08 -5.25
CA ILE A 140 2.02 -21.69 -5.06
C ILE A 140 1.49 -21.15 -6.38
N THR A 141 0.27 -20.59 -6.37
CA THR A 141 -0.26 -19.87 -7.54
C THR A 141 0.47 -18.54 -7.67
N VAL A 142 1.13 -18.34 -8.80
CA VAL A 142 1.98 -17.17 -9.05
C VAL A 142 1.68 -16.56 -10.42
N SER A 143 1.77 -15.25 -10.52
CA SER A 143 1.80 -14.52 -11.79
C SER A 143 2.99 -13.57 -11.82
N VAL A 144 3.56 -13.36 -12.99
CA VAL A 144 4.56 -12.31 -13.20
C VAL A 144 3.90 -11.11 -13.88
N ARG A 145 3.95 -9.95 -13.23
CA ARG A 145 3.45 -8.71 -13.81
C ARG A 145 4.31 -8.32 -15.01
N GLN A 146 3.69 -8.30 -16.19
CA GLN A 146 4.35 -7.81 -17.39
C GLN A 146 4.48 -6.28 -17.32
N THR A 147 5.71 -5.78 -17.40
CA THR A 147 5.95 -4.35 -17.57
C THR A 147 5.49 -3.95 -18.97
N ARG A 148 4.40 -3.19 -19.08
CA ARG A 148 4.01 -2.51 -20.32
C ARG A 148 4.75 -1.18 -20.38
N GLY A 149 5.53 -0.95 -21.44
CA GLY A 149 6.20 0.32 -21.71
C GLY A 149 7.35 0.65 -20.75
N LEU A 150 8.57 0.24 -21.10
CA LEU A 150 9.80 0.77 -20.47
C LEU A 150 10.02 2.26 -20.79
N ASP A 151 9.24 2.81 -21.73
CA ASP A 151 9.42 4.14 -22.32
C ASP A 151 8.67 5.27 -21.60
N ALA A 152 7.90 5.00 -20.55
CA ALA A 152 7.19 6.04 -19.80
C ALA A 152 7.33 5.82 -18.29
N ASN A 153 7.70 6.88 -17.59
CA ASN A 153 7.87 7.03 -16.12
C ASN A 153 6.57 6.78 -15.30
N ALA A 154 5.79 5.77 -15.67
CA ALA A 154 4.46 5.46 -15.14
C ALA A 154 4.40 4.12 -14.40
N ALA A 155 5.54 3.47 -14.12
CA ALA A 155 5.53 2.22 -13.37
C ALA A 155 5.23 2.44 -11.87
N CYS A 156 4.71 1.40 -11.21
CA CYS A 156 4.45 1.44 -9.77
C CYS A 156 5.72 1.80 -8.98
N GLY A 157 5.64 2.81 -8.12
CA GLY A 157 6.77 3.35 -7.35
C GLY A 157 7.52 4.51 -8.03
N GLN A 158 7.16 4.88 -9.26
CA GLN A 158 7.81 5.97 -10.01
C GLN A 158 7.06 7.31 -9.95
N LEU A 159 5.89 7.33 -9.30
CA LEU A 159 5.12 8.55 -9.05
C LEU A 159 5.84 9.40 -7.98
N ARG A 160 6.96 10.02 -8.36
CA ARG A 160 7.54 11.13 -7.62
C ARG A 160 6.66 12.37 -7.87
N ASN A 161 5.97 12.83 -6.85
CA ASN A 161 5.39 14.17 -6.87
C ASN A 161 6.54 15.18 -6.88
N GLU A 162 6.78 15.86 -8.00
CA GLU A 162 7.61 17.08 -8.00
C GLU A 162 6.97 18.21 -7.15
N PHE A 163 5.72 18.04 -6.71
CA PHE A 163 4.91 19.02 -5.98
C PHE A 163 5.07 19.06 -4.46
N GLN A 164 6.05 18.37 -3.86
CA GLN A 164 6.29 18.42 -2.40
C GLN A 164 7.60 19.13 -2.02
N LYS A 165 7.93 20.24 -2.69
CA LYS A 165 9.02 21.14 -2.24
C LYS A 165 8.56 22.46 -1.61
N ASN A 166 7.28 22.78 -1.60
CA ASN A 166 6.76 23.89 -0.80
C ASN A 166 5.76 23.35 0.24
N PRO A 167 6.03 23.52 1.56
CA PRO A 167 4.96 23.39 2.53
C PRO A 167 3.86 24.37 2.16
N LEU A 168 2.60 23.92 2.25
CA LEU A 168 1.45 24.82 2.13
C LEU A 168 1.66 25.92 3.18
N LEU A 169 1.93 27.14 2.71
CA LEU A 169 1.99 28.32 3.58
C LEU A 169 0.66 28.39 4.31
N GLU A 170 0.71 28.36 5.65
CA GLU A 170 -0.45 28.58 6.50
C GLU A 170 -1.14 29.87 6.04
N SER A 171 -2.38 29.73 5.56
CA SER A 171 -3.25 30.88 5.38
C SER A 171 -3.41 31.55 6.73
N SER A 172 -2.95 32.80 6.83
CA SER A 172 -3.11 33.64 8.01
C SER A 172 -4.56 33.65 8.49
N PRO A 173 -4.82 33.72 9.80
CA PRO A 173 -6.18 33.71 10.33
C PRO A 173 -6.98 34.92 9.78
N PRO A 174 -8.32 34.80 9.67
CA PRO A 174 -9.15 35.86 9.13
C PRO A 174 -9.01 37.13 9.97
N SER A 175 -8.66 38.24 9.33
CA SER A 175 -8.77 39.58 9.91
C SER A 175 -10.24 39.87 10.25
N GLU A 176 -10.49 40.33 11.48
CA GLU A 176 -11.81 40.73 11.97
C GLU A 176 -12.48 41.78 11.05
N PRO A 177 -13.83 41.79 10.96
CA PRO A 177 -14.53 42.74 10.11
C PRO A 177 -14.47 44.16 10.68
N ASN A 178 -13.94 45.05 9.85
CA ASN A 178 -13.95 46.50 10.01
C ASN A 178 -15.40 47.00 10.01
N GLN A 179 -15.95 47.39 11.16
CA GLN A 179 -17.20 48.15 11.24
C GLN A 179 -16.92 49.61 10.89
N LEU A 180 -17.20 49.99 9.65
CA LEU A 180 -17.43 51.36 9.24
C LEU A 180 -18.93 51.66 9.39
N LEU A 181 -19.31 52.55 10.30
CA LEU A 181 -20.48 53.41 10.11
C LEU A 181 -20.36 54.70 10.94
N GLU A 182 -19.99 55.73 10.18
CA GLU A 182 -20.21 57.17 10.26
C GLU A 182 -21.14 57.73 11.37
N SER A 183 -20.57 58.71 12.06
CA SER A 183 -21.11 60.04 12.40
C SER A 183 -22.46 60.24 13.11
N SER A 184 -22.37 61.17 14.08
CA SER A 184 -23.38 62.14 14.57
C SER A 184 -24.45 61.68 15.58
N THR A 185 -24.46 62.47 16.66
CA THR A 185 -25.30 62.55 17.88
C THR A 185 -26.76 62.97 17.59
N PRO A 186 -27.62 63.29 18.59
CA PRO A 186 -27.74 62.88 20.02
C PRO A 186 -29.17 62.38 20.35
N SER A 187 -29.41 61.85 21.57
CA SER A 187 -30.51 62.24 22.50
C SER A 187 -30.84 61.16 23.55
N GLU A 188 -30.87 61.59 24.81
CA GLU A 188 -31.51 60.96 25.98
C GLU A 188 -33.01 60.65 25.72
N PRO A 189 -33.64 59.67 26.39
CA PRO A 189 -34.02 59.88 27.80
C PRO A 189 -34.09 58.65 28.72
N SER A 190 -34.34 59.04 29.96
CA SER A 190 -34.55 58.34 31.21
C SER A 190 -35.69 57.31 31.28
N LEU A 191 -35.70 56.64 32.45
CA LEU A 191 -36.84 56.09 33.21
C LEU A 191 -37.22 54.60 33.02
N VAL A 192 -36.74 53.84 34.01
CA VAL A 192 -37.23 52.61 34.66
C VAL A 192 -38.62 52.85 35.30
N PRO A 193 -39.39 51.88 35.87
CA PRO A 193 -39.62 50.44 35.62
C PRO A 193 -41.13 50.09 35.42
N ALA A 194 -41.45 48.82 35.11
CA ALA A 194 -42.33 47.92 35.89
C ALA A 194 -42.33 46.52 35.27
#